data_AF-A0A3A0C0W1-F1
#
_entry.id   AF-A0A3A0C0W1-F1
#
_cell.length_a   1.000
_cell.length_b   1.000
_cell.length_c   1.000
_cell.angle_alpha   90.00
_cell.angle_beta   90.00
_cell.angle_gamma   90.00
#
_symmetry.space_group_name_H-M   'P 1'
#
loop_
_entity.id
_entity.type
_entity.pdbx_description
1 polymer ?
#
loop_
_entity_poly.entity_id
_entity_poly.type
_entity_poly.pdbx_seq_one_letter_code
_entity_poly.pdbx_strand_id
1 'polypeptide(L)'
;MQPARRRARQTAQTIDWIKNGHGAETDAKLSERVRRRRHRRHKAPRAWAAAKLDRAAAAGAQRGEDGLAAAAFAQPSHQPARQDKQQPGRHQRPQLKAGRLPPEQPGMKPVEKPVQKTVEWHMELKNNVTRLLDGKRIAYRLHTYAYDEGIHSAVEVAAAIGLPPERVFKTLVALPEEPNRKPLLVVIPGPETLDLKTLAKVIGLKKVKMAAHAQAESLTGLQTGGISPLALVNKGFQILLDDRALAFDTIAVSAGQRGANVELGVQDLVKLTNARLVKLAG
;
A
#
# COMPACT_ATOMS: atom_id res chain seq x y z
N MET A 1 -5.26 -8.91 -56.16
CA MET A 1 -5.95 -10.13 -55.69
C MET A 1 -4.92 -11.11 -55.16
N GLN A 2 -4.71 -11.20 -53.83
CA GLN A 2 -3.97 -12.23 -53.05
C GLN A 2 -3.42 -11.65 -51.71
N PRO A 3 -4.27 -11.56 -50.67
CA PRO A 3 -3.77 -11.87 -49.30
C PRO A 3 -4.68 -12.83 -48.51
N ALA A 4 -5.92 -13.08 -48.96
CA ALA A 4 -6.91 -13.86 -48.22
C ALA A 4 -6.67 -15.39 -48.22
N ARG A 5 -5.91 -15.92 -49.21
CA ARG A 5 -5.68 -17.37 -49.35
C ARG A 5 -4.57 -17.93 -48.46
N ARG A 6 -3.71 -17.08 -47.85
CA ARG A 6 -2.64 -17.54 -46.94
C ARG A 6 -3.12 -17.79 -45.51
N ARG A 7 -4.12 -17.02 -45.02
CA ARG A 7 -4.66 -17.20 -43.65
C ARG A 7 -5.49 -18.47 -43.50
N ALA A 8 -6.21 -18.90 -44.54
CA ALA A 8 -7.03 -20.11 -44.50
C ALA A 8 -6.21 -21.43 -44.45
N ARG A 9 -4.94 -21.43 -44.90
CA ARG A 9 -4.08 -22.63 -44.84
C ARG A 9 -3.43 -22.85 -43.47
N GLN A 10 -3.21 -21.80 -42.68
CA GLN A 10 -2.62 -21.93 -41.34
C GLN A 10 -3.63 -22.39 -40.29
N THR A 11 -4.89 -21.97 -40.38
CA THR A 11 -5.95 -22.45 -39.47
C THR A 11 -6.33 -23.91 -39.70
N ALA A 12 -6.22 -24.42 -40.93
CA ALA A 12 -6.49 -25.82 -41.24
C ALA A 12 -5.44 -26.79 -40.62
N GLN A 13 -4.17 -26.40 -40.57
CA GLN A 13 -3.10 -27.23 -39.98
C GLN A 13 -3.17 -27.32 -38.45
N THR A 14 -3.65 -26.28 -37.76
CA THR A 14 -3.80 -26.30 -36.30
C THR A 14 -4.99 -27.13 -35.83
N ILE A 15 -6.08 -27.17 -36.61
CA ILE A 15 -7.27 -27.97 -36.28
C ILE A 15 -6.99 -29.48 -36.45
N ASP A 16 -6.17 -29.86 -37.43
CA ASP A 16 -5.80 -31.25 -37.68
C ASP A 16 -4.84 -31.81 -36.61
N TRP A 17 -3.96 -30.97 -36.05
CA TRP A 17 -3.07 -31.33 -34.94
C TRP A 17 -3.82 -31.66 -33.64
N ILE A 18 -4.92 -30.95 -33.38
CA ILE A 18 -5.78 -31.15 -32.19
C ILE A 18 -6.66 -32.40 -32.36
N LYS A 19 -7.15 -32.68 -33.58
CA LYS A 19 -8.01 -33.86 -33.85
C LYS A 19 -7.25 -35.19 -33.82
N ASN A 20 -5.95 -35.19 -34.12
CA ASN A 20 -5.12 -36.40 -34.18
C ASN A 20 -4.48 -36.82 -32.84
N GLY A 21 -4.96 -36.30 -31.69
CA GLY A 21 -4.69 -36.91 -30.39
C GLY A 21 -3.28 -36.74 -29.80
N HIS A 22 -2.45 -35.84 -30.34
CA HIS A 22 -1.07 -35.63 -29.87
C HIS A 22 -0.93 -34.81 -28.56
N GLY A 23 -1.99 -34.68 -27.76
CA GLY A 23 -2.02 -33.86 -26.53
C GLY A 23 -2.13 -34.63 -25.20
N ALA A 24 -2.11 -35.97 -25.21
CA ALA A 24 -2.55 -36.78 -24.07
C ALA A 24 -1.44 -37.44 -23.22
N GLU A 25 -0.27 -36.82 -23.03
CA GLU A 25 0.83 -37.42 -22.23
C GLU A 25 1.33 -36.61 -21.02
N THR A 26 0.58 -35.61 -20.54
CA THR A 26 1.03 -34.78 -19.41
C THR A 26 0.18 -34.82 -18.13
N ASP A 27 -0.99 -35.47 -18.14
CA ASP A 27 -1.90 -35.43 -16.98
C ASP A 27 -1.66 -36.56 -15.95
N ALA A 28 -1.12 -37.71 -16.38
CA ALA A 28 -0.85 -38.84 -15.46
C ALA A 28 0.34 -38.57 -14.52
N LYS A 29 1.36 -37.81 -14.96
CA LYS A 29 2.55 -37.48 -14.14
C LYS A 29 2.31 -36.33 -13.16
N LEU A 30 1.28 -35.51 -13.38
CA LEU A 30 0.95 -34.36 -12.53
C LEU A 30 0.15 -34.78 -11.29
N SER A 31 -0.74 -35.79 -11.42
CA SER A 31 -1.57 -36.29 -10.32
C SER A 31 -0.77 -37.08 -9.26
N GLU A 32 0.29 -37.79 -9.66
CA GLU A 32 1.20 -38.53 -8.77
C GLU A 32 2.06 -37.59 -7.88
N ARG A 33 2.49 -36.44 -8.43
CA ARG A 33 3.25 -35.42 -7.68
C ARG A 33 2.40 -34.65 -6.67
N VAL A 34 1.11 -34.45 -6.95
CA VAL A 34 0.18 -33.78 -6.04
C VAL A 34 -0.20 -34.68 -4.85
N ARG A 35 -0.30 -36.01 -5.04
CA ARG A 35 -0.53 -36.96 -3.95
C ARG A 35 0.65 -37.10 -2.99
N ARG A 36 1.90 -37.07 -3.47
CA ARG A 36 3.10 -37.14 -2.60
C ARG A 36 3.34 -35.89 -1.75
N ARG A 37 2.76 -34.72 -2.09
CA ARG A 37 2.88 -33.49 -1.28
C ARG A 37 1.88 -33.38 -0.12
N ARG A 38 0.80 -34.19 -0.09
CA ARG A 38 -0.20 -34.16 1.01
C ARG A 38 0.17 -35.01 2.22
N HIS A 39 1.16 -35.90 2.14
CA HIS A 39 1.62 -36.73 3.28
C HIS A 39 2.87 -36.21 4.03
N ARG A 40 3.39 -35.01 3.70
CA ARG A 40 4.46 -34.33 4.48
C ARG A 40 3.98 -33.03 5.13
N ARG A 41 2.76 -33.02 5.65
CA ARG A 41 2.26 -32.00 6.59
C ARG A 41 1.63 -32.66 7.80
N HIS A 42 2.44 -33.36 8.58
CA HIS A 42 2.30 -33.48 10.03
C HIS A 42 3.65 -33.96 10.58
N LYS A 43 4.11 -33.30 11.64
CA LYS A 43 5.42 -33.42 12.34
C LYS A 43 6.52 -32.47 11.87
N ALA A 44 6.55 -31.28 12.48
CA ALA A 44 7.78 -30.67 13.02
C ALA A 44 7.40 -29.73 14.19
N PRO A 45 8.27 -29.55 15.20
CA PRO A 45 7.87 -29.26 16.57
C PRO A 45 7.75 -27.77 16.91
N ARG A 46 6.95 -27.47 17.94
CA ARG A 46 6.85 -26.18 18.63
C ARG A 46 8.17 -25.89 19.34
N ALA A 47 9.09 -25.13 18.73
CA ALA A 47 10.27 -24.60 19.42
C ALA A 47 10.90 -23.43 18.62
N TRP A 48 10.25 -22.27 18.60
CA TRP A 48 10.92 -21.00 18.23
C TRP A 48 10.20 -19.79 18.84
N ALA A 49 10.08 -19.77 20.17
CA ALA A 49 9.53 -18.64 20.92
C ALA A 49 10.20 -18.39 22.29
N ALA A 50 11.35 -18.99 22.58
CA ALA A 50 12.04 -18.78 23.86
C ALA A 50 13.57 -18.85 23.67
N ALA A 51 14.16 -17.79 23.11
CA ALA A 51 15.61 -17.55 23.15
C ALA A 51 15.93 -16.12 22.66
N LYS A 52 15.43 -15.09 23.35
CA LYS A 52 15.96 -13.72 23.21
C LYS A 52 15.59 -12.80 24.39
N LEU A 53 15.75 -13.31 25.61
CA LEU A 53 15.64 -12.52 26.85
C LEU A 53 16.74 -12.85 27.86
N ASP A 54 17.95 -13.18 27.40
CA ASP A 54 19.08 -13.43 28.32
C ASP A 54 20.44 -13.01 27.73
N ARG A 55 20.53 -11.74 27.31
CA ARG A 55 21.84 -11.12 27.01
C ARG A 55 21.85 -9.61 27.27
N ALA A 56 21.37 -9.25 28.45
CA ALA A 56 21.52 -7.92 29.04
C ALA A 56 21.82 -8.05 30.56
N ALA A 57 22.77 -8.92 30.91
CA ALA A 57 23.26 -9.07 32.28
C ALA A 57 24.66 -9.72 32.29
N ALA A 58 25.62 -9.18 31.52
CA ALA A 58 27.04 -9.58 31.59
C ALA A 58 27.92 -8.57 30.84
N ALA A 59 27.86 -7.29 31.21
CA ALA A 59 28.83 -6.28 30.81
C ALA A 59 28.71 -5.10 31.79
N GLY A 60 29.31 -5.23 32.96
CA GLY A 60 29.23 -4.20 34.00
C GLY A 60 29.70 -4.67 35.36
N ALA A 61 30.85 -5.35 35.43
CA ALA A 61 31.53 -5.59 36.70
C ALA A 61 33.05 -5.62 36.44
N GLN A 62 33.78 -4.83 37.22
CA GLN A 62 35.24 -4.76 37.42
C GLN A 62 35.97 -3.54 36.83
N ARG A 63 35.97 -2.47 37.65
CA ARG A 63 37.13 -1.68 38.13
C ARG A 63 36.53 -0.49 38.92
N GLY A 64 36.58 -0.50 40.26
CA GLY A 64 37.75 -0.14 41.08
C GLY A 64 37.70 1.39 41.27
N GLU A 65 36.93 1.86 42.25
CA GLU A 65 37.42 2.36 43.55
C GLU A 65 38.39 3.54 43.40
N ASP A 66 37.88 4.75 43.66
CA ASP A 66 38.54 5.83 44.43
C ASP A 66 37.63 7.08 44.47
N GLY A 67 37.45 7.67 45.66
CA GLY A 67 37.10 9.10 45.77
C GLY A 67 35.72 9.46 46.34
N LEU A 68 35.62 9.38 47.67
CA LEU A 68 34.92 10.29 48.60
C LEU A 68 34.24 11.56 48.01
N ALA A 69 32.95 11.76 48.33
CA ALA A 69 32.45 12.94 49.06
C ALA A 69 30.93 12.89 49.27
N ALA A 70 30.51 13.22 50.49
CA ALA A 70 29.15 13.20 50.99
C ALA A 70 28.44 14.56 50.83
N ALA A 71 27.11 14.52 50.63
CA ALA A 71 26.11 15.51 51.07
C ALA A 71 24.72 14.97 50.62
N ALA A 72 23.89 14.35 51.47
CA ALA A 72 23.06 14.95 52.51
C ALA A 72 22.25 16.17 52.02
N PHE A 73 20.93 15.99 51.82
CA PHE A 73 19.84 16.75 52.48
C PHE A 73 18.49 16.68 51.72
N ALA A 74 17.49 16.20 52.47
CA ALA A 74 16.10 16.67 52.57
C ALA A 74 15.15 16.67 51.35
N GLN A 75 14.16 15.77 51.44
CA GLN A 75 12.78 16.08 51.06
C GLN A 75 12.13 16.99 52.11
N PRO A 76 11.02 17.66 51.77
CA PRO A 76 9.81 17.34 52.52
C PRO A 76 8.53 17.20 51.70
N SER A 77 7.72 16.28 52.22
CA SER A 77 6.29 16.01 52.09
C SER A 77 5.36 17.23 52.15
N HIS A 78 4.25 17.18 51.39
CA HIS A 78 2.91 17.55 51.87
C HIS A 78 1.80 16.97 50.96
N GLN A 79 0.89 16.18 51.55
CA GLN A 79 -0.48 15.91 51.05
C GLN A 79 -1.49 16.78 51.86
N PRO A 80 -2.82 16.63 51.71
CA PRO A 80 -3.66 17.15 50.63
C PRO A 80 -4.85 18.00 51.18
N ALA A 81 -5.46 18.86 50.35
CA ALA A 81 -6.70 19.55 50.72
C ALA A 81 -7.90 18.98 49.92
N ARG A 82 -8.88 18.46 50.66
CA ARG A 82 -10.26 18.15 50.22
C ARG A 82 -11.13 19.38 50.35
N GLN A 83 -12.09 19.56 49.44
CA GLN A 83 -13.42 20.20 49.57
C GLN A 83 -13.90 20.53 48.14
N ASP A 84 -15.17 20.50 47.73
CA ASP A 84 -16.42 20.10 48.37
C ASP A 84 -17.43 19.81 47.24
N LYS A 85 -18.42 18.96 47.52
CA LYS A 85 -19.51 18.62 46.58
C LYS A 85 -20.62 19.66 46.69
N GLN A 86 -21.08 20.23 45.56
CA GLN A 86 -22.46 20.71 45.45
C GLN A 86 -23.03 20.50 44.03
N GLN A 87 -24.12 19.75 43.96
CA GLN A 87 -25.08 19.73 42.84
C GLN A 87 -26.19 20.75 43.14
N PRO A 88 -26.75 21.37 42.10
CA PRO A 88 -28.20 21.36 41.93
C PRO A 88 -28.54 21.18 40.43
N GLY A 89 -29.72 20.81 39.97
CA GLY A 89 -31.04 20.56 40.52
C GLY A 89 -31.94 20.25 39.31
N ARG A 90 -32.86 19.30 39.46
CA ARG A 90 -33.80 18.87 38.41
C ARG A 90 -34.73 20.01 38.00
N HIS A 91 -34.69 20.44 36.74
CA HIS A 91 -35.73 21.27 36.15
C HIS A 91 -36.69 20.42 35.31
N GLN A 92 -37.97 20.50 35.67
CA GLN A 92 -39.09 19.82 35.06
C GLN A 92 -39.38 20.41 33.67
N ARG A 93 -39.67 19.54 32.69
CA ARG A 93 -40.13 19.91 31.34
C ARG A 93 -41.61 20.33 31.38
N PRO A 94 -42.00 21.51 30.87
CA PRO A 94 -43.41 21.83 30.64
C PRO A 94 -43.95 21.08 29.42
N GLN A 95 -45.14 20.51 29.55
CA GLN A 95 -45.90 19.89 28.47
C GLN A 95 -46.37 20.95 27.46
N LEU A 96 -46.02 20.80 26.19
CA LEU A 96 -46.55 21.59 25.09
C LEU A 96 -47.90 21.01 24.64
N LYS A 97 -48.95 21.82 24.77
CA LYS A 97 -50.29 21.56 24.22
C LYS A 97 -50.23 21.56 22.69
N ALA A 98 -50.91 20.60 22.06
CA ALA A 98 -51.05 20.48 20.62
C ALA A 98 -51.74 21.72 20.03
N GLY A 99 -50.95 22.58 19.39
CA GLY A 99 -51.41 23.71 18.59
C GLY A 99 -51.81 23.26 17.19
N ARG A 100 -52.98 23.72 16.76
CA ARG A 100 -53.64 23.49 15.47
C ARG A 100 -52.74 23.97 14.30
N LEU A 101 -52.54 23.12 13.29
CA LEU A 101 -51.83 23.48 12.04
C LEU A 101 -52.62 24.54 11.25
N PRO A 102 -51.97 25.57 10.68
CA PRO A 102 -52.63 26.52 9.78
C PRO A 102 -52.94 25.87 8.42
N PRO A 103 -53.98 26.36 7.69
CA PRO A 103 -54.39 25.78 6.41
C PRO A 103 -53.35 26.01 5.31
N GLU A 104 -53.14 24.98 4.49
CA GLU A 104 -52.24 25.03 3.32
C GLU A 104 -52.74 26.02 2.26
N GLN A 105 -51.82 26.81 1.71
CA GLN A 105 -52.10 27.71 0.58
C GLN A 105 -52.05 26.93 -0.75
N PRO A 106 -53.00 27.12 -1.68
CA PRO A 106 -52.96 26.45 -2.97
C PRO A 106 -52.12 27.25 -3.99
N GLY A 107 -51.22 26.57 -4.69
CA GLY A 107 -50.71 27.04 -5.99
C GLY A 107 -49.23 27.43 -6.06
N MET A 108 -48.33 26.48 -5.83
CA MET A 108 -47.01 26.49 -6.48
C MET A 108 -46.84 25.17 -7.21
N LYS A 109 -46.78 25.22 -8.55
CA LYS A 109 -46.38 24.07 -9.36
C LYS A 109 -44.94 23.69 -8.97
N PRO A 110 -44.59 22.41 -8.81
CA PRO A 110 -43.23 22.03 -8.50
C PRO A 110 -42.31 22.56 -9.58
N VAL A 111 -41.35 23.41 -9.19
CA VAL A 111 -40.21 23.75 -10.03
C VAL A 111 -39.47 22.44 -10.24
N GLU A 112 -39.55 21.88 -11.45
CA GLU A 112 -38.76 20.71 -11.83
C GLU A 112 -37.30 21.07 -11.61
N LYS A 113 -36.69 20.41 -10.62
CA LYS A 113 -35.26 20.53 -10.37
C LYS A 113 -34.55 20.11 -11.65
N PRO A 114 -33.57 20.88 -12.15
CA PRO A 114 -32.85 20.48 -13.35
C PRO A 114 -32.31 19.06 -13.12
N VAL A 115 -32.70 18.14 -14.00
CA VAL A 115 -32.15 16.79 -14.05
C VAL A 115 -30.67 16.97 -14.36
N GLN A 116 -29.86 17.01 -13.31
CA GLN A 116 -28.43 16.94 -13.44
C GLN A 116 -28.16 15.64 -14.17
N LYS A 117 -27.59 15.73 -15.37
CA LYS A 117 -26.98 14.58 -16.03
C LYS A 117 -26.00 14.01 -15.02
N THR A 118 -26.36 12.86 -14.43
CA THR A 118 -25.44 12.04 -13.67
C THR A 118 -24.31 11.69 -14.63
N VAL A 119 -23.20 12.42 -14.55
CA VAL A 119 -21.91 11.86 -14.93
C VAL A 119 -21.80 10.58 -14.12
N GLU A 120 -21.88 9.43 -14.79
CA GLU A 120 -21.59 8.14 -14.19
C GLU A 120 -20.12 8.16 -13.75
N TRP A 121 -19.89 8.62 -12.53
CA TRP A 121 -18.63 8.38 -11.86
C TRP A 121 -18.57 6.86 -11.65
N HIS A 122 -17.67 6.16 -12.33
CA HIS A 122 -17.30 4.79 -11.98
C HIS A 122 -16.66 4.84 -10.58
N MET A 123 -17.51 4.86 -9.55
CA MET A 123 -17.15 5.32 -8.22
C MET A 123 -16.52 4.25 -7.32
N GLU A 124 -16.38 3.02 -7.78
CA GLU A 124 -15.78 1.97 -6.96
C GLU A 124 -14.91 1.01 -7.77
N LEU A 125 -13.65 1.40 -8.00
CA LEU A 125 -12.63 0.40 -8.32
C LEU A 125 -12.41 -0.48 -7.08
N LYS A 126 -12.92 -1.72 -7.08
CA LYS A 126 -12.72 -2.68 -6.00
C LYS A 126 -11.57 -3.64 -6.29
N ASN A 127 -10.38 -3.30 -5.79
CA ASN A 127 -9.20 -4.14 -5.88
C ASN A 127 -8.55 -4.35 -4.51
N ASN A 128 -7.37 -4.96 -4.46
CA ASN A 128 -6.70 -5.25 -3.18
C ASN A 128 -6.25 -3.99 -2.45
N VAL A 129 -5.93 -2.91 -3.17
CA VAL A 129 -5.51 -1.64 -2.57
C VAL A 129 -6.70 -0.92 -1.96
N THR A 130 -7.80 -0.73 -2.69
CA THR A 130 -8.99 -0.07 -2.15
C THR A 130 -9.59 -0.87 -0.99
N ARG A 131 -9.68 -2.21 -1.09
CA ARG A 131 -10.07 -3.07 0.05
C ARG A 131 -9.16 -2.91 1.27
N LEU A 132 -7.84 -2.77 1.07
CA LEU A 132 -6.90 -2.53 2.18
C LEU A 132 -7.19 -1.19 2.86
N LEU A 133 -7.37 -0.12 2.08
CA LEU A 133 -7.62 1.23 2.60
C LEU A 133 -8.97 1.30 3.30
N ASP A 134 -10.03 0.80 2.68
CA ASP A 134 -11.38 0.72 3.25
C ASP A 134 -11.36 -0.08 4.57
N GLY A 135 -10.74 -1.26 4.55
CA GLY A 135 -10.64 -2.14 5.72
C GLY A 135 -9.81 -1.55 6.87
N LYS A 136 -8.89 -0.63 6.57
CA LYS A 136 -8.10 0.12 7.57
C LYS A 136 -8.69 1.50 7.89
N ARG A 137 -9.81 1.88 7.27
CA ARG A 137 -10.49 3.18 7.40
C ARG A 137 -9.54 4.35 7.11
N ILE A 138 -8.70 4.20 6.10
CA ILE A 138 -7.80 5.25 5.64
C ILE A 138 -8.54 6.10 4.62
N ALA A 139 -8.51 7.42 4.77
CA ALA A 139 -9.06 8.34 3.79
C ALA A 139 -8.19 8.37 2.54
N TYR A 140 -8.81 8.25 1.36
CA TYR A 140 -8.12 8.36 0.08
C TYR A 140 -9.05 8.91 -1.00
N ARG A 141 -8.47 9.46 -2.05
CA ARG A 141 -9.15 9.78 -3.31
C ARG A 141 -8.69 8.78 -4.38
N LEU A 142 -9.65 8.14 -5.04
CA LEU A 142 -9.38 7.30 -6.19
C LEU A 142 -9.35 8.16 -7.45
N HIS A 143 -8.30 8.01 -8.25
CA HIS A 143 -8.13 8.64 -9.55
C HIS A 143 -8.06 7.56 -10.62
N THR A 144 -8.86 7.69 -11.68
CA THR A 144 -8.86 6.76 -12.82
C THR A 144 -8.60 7.50 -14.12
N TYR A 145 -7.89 6.87 -15.05
CA TYR A 145 -7.52 7.45 -16.34
C TYR A 145 -7.37 6.36 -17.41
N ALA A 146 -7.52 6.74 -18.68
CA ALA A 146 -7.41 5.83 -19.81
C ALA A 146 -5.94 5.49 -20.10
N TYR A 147 -5.48 4.33 -19.64
CA TYR A 147 -4.09 3.90 -19.83
C TYR A 147 -3.75 3.57 -21.29
N ASP A 148 -4.73 3.05 -22.04
CA ASP A 148 -4.62 2.65 -23.44
C ASP A 148 -4.49 3.84 -24.42
N GLU A 149 -4.80 5.06 -23.98
CA GLU A 149 -4.61 6.30 -24.74
C GLU A 149 -3.17 6.85 -24.69
N GLY A 150 -2.20 6.07 -24.21
CA GLY A 150 -0.78 6.41 -24.23
C GLY A 150 -0.22 6.98 -22.92
N ILE A 151 -1.01 6.98 -21.84
CA ILE A 151 -0.57 7.46 -20.52
C ILE A 151 0.28 6.37 -19.85
N HIS A 152 1.61 6.53 -19.88
CA HIS A 152 2.54 5.48 -19.44
C HIS A 152 3.58 5.96 -18.42
N SER A 153 3.82 7.26 -18.34
CA SER A 153 4.73 7.88 -17.39
C SER A 153 3.99 8.51 -16.21
N ALA A 154 4.66 8.62 -15.07
CA ALA A 154 4.09 9.30 -13.91
C ALA A 154 3.75 10.78 -14.17
N VAL A 155 4.44 11.43 -15.10
CA VAL A 155 4.17 12.83 -15.50
C VAL A 155 2.86 12.93 -16.28
N GLU A 156 2.63 12.03 -17.24
CA GLU A 156 1.35 11.97 -17.98
C GLU A 156 0.20 11.60 -17.05
N VAL A 157 0.43 10.66 -16.11
CA VAL A 157 -0.56 10.33 -15.07
C VAL A 157 -0.90 11.56 -14.24
N ALA A 158 0.10 12.33 -13.81
CA ALA A 158 -0.11 13.55 -13.03
C ALA A 158 -0.98 14.56 -13.78
N ALA A 159 -0.71 14.78 -15.07
CA ALA A 159 -1.53 15.62 -15.93
C ALA A 159 -2.98 15.10 -16.03
N ALA A 160 -3.16 13.79 -16.23
CA ALA A 160 -4.48 13.18 -16.37
C ALA A 160 -5.32 13.23 -15.09
N ILE A 161 -4.70 13.19 -13.91
CA ILE A 161 -5.40 13.20 -12.61
C ILE A 161 -5.41 14.59 -11.95
N GLY A 162 -4.90 15.61 -12.64
CA GLY A 162 -4.90 17.00 -12.16
C GLY A 162 -4.01 17.24 -10.93
N LEU A 163 -2.89 16.52 -10.82
CA LEU A 163 -1.90 16.71 -9.74
C LEU A 163 -0.56 17.22 -10.28
N PRO A 164 0.21 17.95 -9.47
CA PRO A 164 1.62 18.22 -9.77
C PRO A 164 2.40 16.90 -9.91
N PRO A 165 3.29 16.76 -10.91
CA PRO A 165 4.09 15.55 -11.11
C PRO A 165 4.89 15.12 -9.87
N GLU A 166 5.34 16.07 -9.07
CA GLU A 166 6.10 15.85 -7.84
C GLU A 166 5.26 15.17 -6.74
N ARG A 167 3.93 15.25 -6.83
CA ARG A 167 2.98 14.58 -5.92
C ARG A 167 2.55 13.20 -6.41
N VAL A 168 2.94 12.79 -7.62
CA VAL A 168 2.69 11.45 -8.15
C VAL A 168 3.95 10.61 -8.02
N PHE A 169 3.91 9.58 -7.19
CA PHE A 169 5.06 8.75 -6.89
C PHE A 169 4.98 7.41 -7.62
N LYS A 170 6.09 7.04 -8.26
CA LYS A 170 6.24 5.75 -8.94
C LYS A 170 6.96 4.75 -8.05
N THR A 171 6.58 3.48 -8.17
CA THR A 171 7.18 2.36 -7.43
C THR A 171 8.06 1.55 -8.34
N LEU A 172 9.36 1.52 -8.03
CA LEU A 172 10.39 0.81 -8.76
C LEU A 172 10.83 -0.43 -7.98
N VAL A 173 11.32 -1.45 -8.69
CA VAL A 173 11.87 -2.66 -8.06
C VAL A 173 13.39 -2.62 -8.23
N ALA A 174 14.10 -2.59 -7.11
CA ALA A 174 15.56 -2.63 -7.08
C ALA A 174 16.05 -3.99 -6.54
N LEU A 175 17.17 -4.44 -7.10
CA LEU A 175 17.77 -5.73 -6.82
C LEU A 175 19.17 -5.52 -6.24
N PRO A 176 19.37 -5.84 -4.96
CA PRO A 176 20.70 -6.03 -4.41
C PRO A 176 21.48 -7.06 -5.23
N GLU A 177 22.76 -6.78 -5.50
CA GLU A 177 23.63 -7.78 -6.13
C GLU A 177 24.32 -8.71 -5.12
N GLU A 178 24.27 -8.36 -3.83
CA GLU A 178 24.80 -9.19 -2.75
C GLU A 178 23.91 -10.43 -2.51
N PRO A 179 24.52 -11.61 -2.24
CA PRO A 179 23.77 -12.85 -2.04
C PRO A 179 22.84 -12.76 -0.82
N ASN A 180 21.74 -13.51 -0.86
CA ASN A 180 20.72 -13.60 0.21
C ASN A 180 19.98 -12.29 0.54
N ARG A 181 20.15 -11.23 -0.25
CA ARG A 181 19.38 -10.00 -0.13
C ARG A 181 18.10 -10.09 -0.98
N LYS A 182 16.97 -9.68 -0.40
CA LYS A 182 15.69 -9.66 -1.09
C LYS A 182 15.57 -8.43 -1.99
N PRO A 183 14.79 -8.50 -3.08
CA PRO A 183 14.34 -7.32 -3.81
C PRO A 183 13.65 -6.30 -2.90
N LEU A 184 13.78 -5.03 -3.24
CA LEU A 184 13.16 -3.91 -2.52
C LEU A 184 12.30 -3.07 -3.47
N LEU A 185 11.29 -2.43 -2.88
CA LEU A 185 10.50 -1.40 -3.55
C LEU A 185 11.06 -0.03 -3.19
N VAL A 186 11.20 0.81 -4.21
CA VAL A 186 11.71 2.17 -4.07
C VAL A 186 10.67 3.11 -4.65
N VAL A 187 10.11 3.97 -3.80
CA VAL A 187 9.00 4.87 -4.12
C VAL A 187 9.55 6.28 -4.21
N ILE A 188 9.57 6.85 -5.41
CA ILE A 188 10.18 8.16 -5.71
C ILE A 188 9.19 9.07 -6.47
N PRO A 189 9.37 10.41 -6.46
CA PRO A 189 8.56 11.31 -7.27
C PRO A 189 8.60 10.94 -8.77
N GLY A 190 7.52 11.23 -9.47
CA GLY A 190 7.30 10.82 -10.86
C GLY A 190 8.37 11.29 -11.84
N PRO A 191 8.75 12.58 -11.83
CA PRO A 191 9.79 13.14 -12.71
C PRO A 191 11.19 12.56 -12.48
N GLU A 192 11.42 11.93 -11.33
CA GLU A 192 12.77 11.65 -10.85
C GLU A 192 13.33 10.34 -11.37
N THR A 193 14.65 10.25 -11.48
CA THR A 193 15.34 9.00 -11.79
C THR A 193 16.07 8.49 -10.55
N LEU A 194 15.97 7.19 -10.29
CA LEU A 194 16.62 6.60 -9.13
C LEU A 194 18.14 6.53 -9.31
N ASP A 195 18.88 7.22 -8.44
CA ASP A 195 20.32 7.04 -8.33
C ASP A 195 20.64 5.74 -7.56
N LEU A 196 21.10 4.74 -8.31
CA LEU A 196 21.46 3.43 -7.77
C LEU A 196 22.66 3.49 -6.81
N LYS A 197 23.60 4.44 -6.98
CA LYS A 197 24.73 4.61 -6.04
C LYS A 197 24.23 5.16 -4.71
N THR A 198 23.35 6.15 -4.75
CA THR A 198 22.72 6.71 -3.54
C THR A 198 21.89 5.65 -2.83
N LEU A 199 21.08 4.89 -3.57
CA LEU A 199 20.33 3.76 -3.02
C LEU A 199 21.26 2.74 -2.32
N ALA A 200 22.34 2.29 -3.00
CA ALA A 200 23.28 1.32 -2.45
C ALA A 200 23.88 1.79 -1.11
N LYS A 201 24.33 3.05 -1.05
CA LYS A 201 24.82 3.68 0.19
C LYS A 201 23.76 3.67 1.29
N VAL A 202 22.54 4.11 0.97
CA VAL A 202 21.40 4.20 1.91
C VAL A 202 21.04 2.84 2.51
N ILE A 203 21.16 1.75 1.75
CA ILE A 203 20.87 0.39 2.25
C ILE A 203 22.12 -0.36 2.75
N GLY A 204 23.27 0.29 2.78
CA GLY A 204 24.54 -0.27 3.27
C GLY A 204 25.09 -1.40 2.40
N LEU A 205 24.87 -1.35 1.09
CA LEU A 205 25.35 -2.35 0.13
C LEU A 205 26.34 -1.76 -0.86
N LYS A 206 27.15 -2.63 -1.46
CA LYS A 206 28.13 -2.22 -2.48
C LYS A 206 27.49 -1.88 -3.82
N LYS A 207 26.48 -2.67 -4.23
CA LYS A 207 25.84 -2.55 -5.53
C LYS A 207 24.36 -2.93 -5.48
N VAL A 208 23.58 -2.20 -6.26
CA VAL A 208 22.18 -2.45 -6.57
C VAL A 208 21.96 -2.21 -8.04
N LYS A 209 21.03 -2.94 -8.65
CA LYS A 209 20.59 -2.74 -10.02
C LYS A 209 19.09 -2.56 -10.09
N MET A 210 18.62 -1.90 -11.14
CA MET A 210 17.20 -1.85 -11.46
C MET A 210 16.73 -3.23 -11.96
N ALA A 211 15.56 -3.69 -11.51
CA ALA A 211 14.94 -4.84 -12.14
C ALA A 211 14.45 -4.46 -13.55
N ALA A 212 14.67 -5.33 -14.53
CA ALA A 212 14.02 -5.18 -15.83
C ALA A 212 12.50 -5.35 -15.68
N HIS A 213 11.70 -4.78 -16.59
CA HIS A 213 10.23 -4.83 -16.50
C HIS A 213 9.69 -6.25 -16.27
N ALA A 214 10.06 -7.22 -17.11
CA ALA A 214 9.60 -8.61 -16.96
C ALA A 214 9.98 -9.23 -15.60
N GLN A 215 11.16 -8.86 -15.06
CA GLN A 215 11.59 -9.33 -13.75
C GLN A 215 10.80 -8.66 -12.61
N ALA A 216 10.56 -7.36 -12.71
CA ALA A 216 9.73 -6.64 -11.75
C ALA A 216 8.29 -7.19 -11.73
N GLU A 217 7.71 -7.48 -12.89
CA GLU A 217 6.38 -8.06 -13.00
C GLU A 217 6.34 -9.48 -12.41
N SER A 218 7.34 -10.31 -12.69
CA SER A 218 7.46 -11.65 -12.11
C SER A 218 7.58 -11.62 -10.58
N LEU A 219 8.38 -10.70 -10.03
CA LEU A 219 8.60 -10.58 -8.59
C LEU A 219 7.39 -10.03 -7.84
N THR A 220 6.66 -9.10 -8.45
CA THR A 220 5.54 -8.40 -7.80
C THR A 220 4.19 -9.05 -8.07
N GLY A 221 4.04 -9.74 -9.20
CA GLY A 221 2.75 -10.19 -9.73
C GLY A 221 1.88 -9.05 -10.28
N LEU A 222 2.45 -7.85 -10.46
CA LEU A 222 1.79 -6.66 -10.97
C LEU A 222 2.44 -6.25 -12.30
N GLN A 223 1.65 -5.67 -13.20
CA GLN A 223 2.20 -5.14 -14.45
C GLN A 223 2.96 -3.84 -14.23
N THR A 224 3.99 -3.58 -15.03
CA THR A 224 4.67 -2.29 -15.09
C THR A 224 3.65 -1.19 -15.38
N GLY A 225 3.73 -0.05 -14.68
CA GLY A 225 2.70 1.00 -14.68
C GLY A 225 1.55 0.77 -13.69
N GLY A 226 1.46 -0.43 -13.09
CA GLY A 226 0.50 -0.77 -12.03
C GLY A 226 1.15 -1.26 -10.73
N ILE A 227 2.49 -1.22 -10.63
CA ILE A 227 3.20 -1.64 -9.41
C ILE A 227 2.92 -0.61 -8.31
N SER A 228 2.44 -1.09 -7.17
CA SER A 228 2.01 -0.29 -6.03
C SER A 228 2.67 -0.78 -4.75
N PRO A 229 3.10 0.11 -3.83
CA PRO A 229 3.64 -0.30 -2.55
C PRO A 229 2.52 -0.87 -1.66
N LEU A 230 1.30 -0.34 -1.78
CA LEU A 230 0.11 -0.77 -1.04
C LEU A 230 -0.35 -2.18 -1.44
N ALA A 231 -0.22 -2.53 -2.72
CA ALA A 231 -0.57 -3.87 -3.21
C ALA A 231 0.40 -4.96 -2.72
N LEU A 232 1.58 -4.57 -2.22
CA LEU A 232 2.68 -5.48 -1.90
C LEU A 232 3.03 -5.54 -0.41
N VAL A 233 2.26 -4.88 0.47
CA VAL A 233 2.49 -4.83 1.93
C VAL A 233 2.59 -6.22 2.58
N ASN A 234 1.89 -7.23 2.04
CA ASN A 234 1.89 -8.60 2.55
C ASN A 234 2.90 -9.53 1.86
N LYS A 235 3.74 -9.00 0.95
CA LYS A 235 4.72 -9.79 0.17
C LYS A 235 6.13 -9.74 0.76
N GLY A 236 6.33 -8.98 1.84
CA GLY A 236 7.60 -8.94 2.57
C GLY A 236 8.73 -8.20 1.85
N PHE A 237 8.39 -7.29 0.94
CA PHE A 237 9.36 -6.35 0.39
C PHE A 237 9.77 -5.34 1.45
N GLN A 238 11.05 -4.98 1.47
CA GLN A 238 11.47 -3.73 2.10
C GLN A 238 11.01 -2.58 1.20
N ILE A 239 10.36 -1.57 1.78
CA ILE A 239 9.85 -0.41 1.06
C ILE A 239 10.65 0.81 1.52
N LEU A 240 11.24 1.52 0.56
CA LEU A 240 11.91 2.79 0.77
C LEU A 240 11.08 3.88 0.11
N LEU A 241 10.77 4.93 0.85
CA LEU A 241 10.05 6.10 0.36
C LEU A 241 10.99 7.30 0.36
N ASP A 242 11.05 8.01 -0.76
CA ASP A 242 11.79 9.27 -0.88
C ASP A 242 11.23 10.30 0.11
N ASP A 243 12.10 10.90 0.91
CA ASP A 243 11.72 11.82 1.99
C ASP A 243 11.08 13.13 1.49
N ARG A 244 11.21 13.47 0.20
CA ARG A 244 10.45 14.58 -0.42
C ARG A 244 8.95 14.39 -0.33
N ALA A 245 8.46 13.16 -0.11
CA ALA A 245 7.06 12.92 0.22
C ALA A 245 6.61 13.74 1.44
N LEU A 246 7.49 14.01 2.41
CA LEU A 246 7.17 14.77 3.62
C LEU A 246 6.88 16.25 3.37
N ALA A 247 7.15 16.76 2.17
CA ALA A 247 6.77 18.12 1.77
C ALA A 247 5.28 18.25 1.43
N PHE A 248 4.52 17.14 1.41
CA PHE A 248 3.12 17.10 1.04
C PHE A 248 2.27 16.42 2.12
N ASP A 249 1.05 16.90 2.32
CA ASP A 249 0.07 16.21 3.17
C ASP A 249 -0.36 14.88 2.55
N THR A 250 -0.62 14.90 1.23
CA THR A 250 -1.03 13.74 0.44
C THR A 250 -0.21 13.61 -0.84
N ILE A 251 0.03 12.35 -1.21
CA ILE A 251 0.66 11.97 -2.48
C ILE A 251 -0.16 10.88 -3.17
N ALA A 252 -0.02 10.76 -4.49
CA ALA A 252 -0.64 9.72 -5.27
C ALA A 252 0.35 8.60 -5.61
N VAL A 253 -0.07 7.35 -5.43
CA VAL A 253 0.65 6.14 -5.87
C VAL A 253 -0.29 5.26 -6.69
N SER A 254 0.25 4.34 -7.48
CA SER A 254 -0.58 3.37 -8.22
C SER A 254 -1.54 2.63 -7.28
N ALA A 255 -2.76 2.40 -7.74
CA ALA A 255 -3.78 1.61 -7.04
C ALA A 255 -3.56 0.10 -7.21
N GLY A 256 -2.43 -0.36 -7.76
CA GLY A 256 -2.13 -1.78 -7.96
C GLY A 256 -2.59 -2.33 -9.32
N GLN A 257 -2.97 -1.45 -10.24
CA GLN A 257 -3.28 -1.76 -11.63
C GLN A 257 -3.07 -0.52 -12.50
N ARG A 258 -2.97 -0.72 -13.81
CA ARG A 258 -2.90 0.37 -14.79
C ARG A 258 -4.20 1.16 -14.83
N GLY A 259 -4.11 2.45 -15.13
CA GLY A 259 -5.27 3.34 -15.25
C GLY A 259 -5.88 3.76 -13.91
N ALA A 260 -5.21 3.50 -12.78
CA ALA A 260 -5.72 3.88 -11.47
C ALA A 260 -4.62 4.22 -10.45
N ASN A 261 -4.81 5.35 -9.77
CA ASN A 261 -4.00 5.80 -8.64
C ASN A 261 -4.89 6.07 -7.41
N VAL A 262 -4.29 5.96 -6.22
CA VAL A 262 -4.88 6.44 -4.97
C VAL A 262 -4.04 7.57 -4.40
N GLU A 263 -4.69 8.68 -4.07
CA GLU A 263 -4.11 9.78 -3.32
C GLU A 263 -4.48 9.64 -1.84
N LEU A 264 -3.49 9.61 -0.96
CA LEU A 264 -3.68 9.38 0.48
C LEU A 264 -2.63 10.14 1.30
N GLY A 265 -2.90 10.25 2.61
CA GLY A 265 -1.98 10.88 3.55
C GLY A 265 -0.62 10.19 3.58
N VAL A 266 0.47 10.97 3.52
CA VAL A 266 1.85 10.43 3.50
C VAL A 266 2.14 9.60 4.75
N GLN A 267 1.67 10.06 5.91
CA GLN A 267 1.84 9.35 7.17
C GLN A 267 1.11 8.00 7.18
N ASP A 268 -0.06 7.93 6.55
CA ASP A 268 -0.81 6.67 6.45
C ASP A 268 -0.16 5.71 5.47
N LEU A 269 0.36 6.22 4.34
CA LEU A 269 1.15 5.41 3.43
C LEU A 269 2.36 4.80 4.15
N VAL A 270 3.13 5.59 4.90
CA VAL A 270 4.29 5.12 5.68
C VAL A 270 3.86 4.04 6.69
N LYS A 271 2.79 4.26 7.46
CA LYS A 271 2.29 3.29 8.44
C LYS A 271 1.82 2.00 7.80
N LEU A 272 1.05 2.06 6.71
CA LEU A 272 0.52 0.89 6.01
C LEU A 272 1.62 0.04 5.37
N THR A 273 2.65 0.70 4.84
CA THR A 273 3.75 0.04 4.10
C THR A 273 4.94 -0.31 4.96
N ASN A 274 4.99 0.21 6.20
CA ASN A 274 6.19 0.22 7.04
C ASN A 274 7.42 0.75 6.26
N ALA A 275 7.20 1.76 5.40
CA ALA A 275 8.25 2.30 4.56
C ALA A 275 9.30 3.04 5.40
N ARG A 276 10.56 2.84 5.06
CA ARG A 276 11.66 3.65 5.60
C ARG A 276 11.81 4.90 4.73
N LEU A 277 11.62 6.07 5.35
CA LEU A 277 11.89 7.37 4.72
C LEU A 277 13.40 7.57 4.54
N VAL A 278 13.81 7.94 3.33
CA VAL A 278 15.22 8.07 2.95
C VAL A 278 15.38 9.11 1.85
N LYS A 279 16.49 9.84 1.87
CA LYS A 279 16.88 10.70 0.74
C LYS A 279 17.39 9.83 -0.42
N LEU A 280 16.67 9.79 -1.55
CA LEU A 280 16.94 8.88 -2.67
C LEU A 280 17.29 9.55 -3.99
N ALA A 281 16.84 10.79 -4.21
CA ALA A 281 17.35 11.62 -5.30
C ALA A 281 18.11 12.83 -4.75
N GLY A 282 19.01 13.34 -5.60
CA GLY A 282 19.74 14.58 -5.41
C GLY A 282 19.39 15.54 -6.54
#